data_AF-A0A521Q2G6-F1
#
_entry.id   AF-A0A521Q2G6-F1
#
_cell.length_a   1.000
_cell.length_b   1.000
_cell.length_c   1.000
_cell.angle_alpha   90.00
_cell.angle_beta   90.00
_cell.angle_gamma   90.00
#
_symmetry.space_group_name_H-M   'P 1'
#
loop_
_entity.id
_entity.type
_entity.pdbx_description
1 polymer ?
#
loop_
_entity_poly.entity_id
_entity_poly.type
_entity_poly.pdbx_seq_one_letter_code
_entity_poly.pdbx_strand_id
1 'polypeptide(L)'
;MTLNTALTQSSAHQFVALILDNEVTVGHFVTTPPLPWTRLTERNGIYQVAEGYPSLLTTEQAKFEMRNWDEVSLQGIMRTLRELDDSVDYVLIGNNAGQGLPLAQRLPQNLIGSHAAVIYGESLPEIKEYEKIGYRTSFRRSQAASRLLELAKNAGRPLALFFINTIQHNESNYHDP
;
A
#
# COMPACT_ATOMS: atom_id res chain seq x y z
N MET A 1 14.05 4.85 9.99
CA MET A 1 13.89 5.88 8.94
C MET A 1 12.41 6.18 8.81
N THR A 2 11.98 7.45 8.79
CA THR A 2 10.55 7.80 8.68
C THR A 2 10.03 7.57 7.26
N LEU A 3 8.70 7.49 7.10
CA LEU A 3 8.06 7.34 5.78
C LEU A 3 8.54 8.40 4.79
N ASN A 4 8.34 9.69 5.09
CA ASN A 4 8.63 10.78 4.14
C ASN A 4 10.10 10.79 3.70
N THR A 5 11.03 10.50 4.62
CA THR A 5 12.44 10.37 4.28
C THR A 5 12.68 9.18 3.33
N ALA A 6 12.05 8.03 3.60
CA ALA A 6 12.20 6.84 2.76
C ALA A 6 11.59 7.03 1.35
N LEU A 7 10.41 7.65 1.27
CA LEU A 7 9.76 7.98 0.00
C LEU A 7 10.61 8.97 -0.81
N THR A 8 11.08 10.05 -0.19
CA THR A 8 11.92 11.08 -0.85
C THR A 8 13.22 10.50 -1.37
N GLN A 9 13.88 9.63 -0.59
CA GLN A 9 15.12 8.99 -1.04
C GLN A 9 14.89 8.03 -2.21
N SER A 10 13.78 7.29 -2.18
CA SER A 10 13.47 6.29 -3.21
C SER A 10 12.98 6.94 -4.51
N SER A 11 12.19 8.01 -4.42
CA SER A 11 11.59 8.69 -5.58
C SER A 11 12.63 9.31 -6.51
N ALA A 12 13.84 9.60 -6.02
CA ALA A 12 14.97 10.07 -6.82
C ALA A 12 15.39 9.08 -7.94
N HIS A 13 15.15 7.79 -7.75
CA HIS A 13 15.61 6.74 -8.67
C HIS A 13 14.55 5.69 -9.00
N GLN A 14 13.43 5.66 -8.28
CA GLN A 14 12.41 4.63 -8.39
C GLN A 14 11.03 5.26 -8.57
N PHE A 15 10.13 4.51 -9.18
CA PHE A 15 8.70 4.78 -9.15
C PHE A 15 8.14 4.21 -7.85
N VAL A 16 7.65 5.07 -6.97
CA VAL A 16 7.28 4.72 -5.60
C VAL A 16 5.77 4.46 -5.53
N ALA A 17 5.40 3.21 -5.26
CA ALA A 17 4.02 2.82 -5.00
C ALA A 17 3.79 2.58 -3.51
N LEU A 18 2.91 3.37 -2.89
CA LEU A 18 2.45 3.13 -1.51
C LEU A 18 1.18 2.28 -1.52
N ILE A 19 1.20 1.18 -0.79
CA ILE A 19 0.12 0.21 -0.70
C ILE A 19 -0.40 0.21 0.73
N LEU A 20 -1.70 0.44 0.87
CA LEU A 20 -2.44 0.29 2.12
C LEU A 20 -3.36 -0.91 1.96
N ASP A 21 -2.96 -2.08 2.43
CA ASP A 21 -3.73 -3.32 2.26
C ASP A 21 -3.54 -4.21 3.50
N ASN A 22 -4.01 -5.45 3.44
CA ASN A 22 -3.82 -6.45 4.49
C ASN A 22 -2.60 -7.32 4.17
N GLU A 23 -1.77 -7.65 5.17
CA GLU A 23 -0.56 -8.46 5.01
C GLU A 23 -0.82 -9.84 4.37
N VAL A 24 -2.01 -10.42 4.57
CA VAL A 24 -2.39 -11.71 3.96
C VAL A 24 -2.54 -11.64 2.44
N THR A 25 -2.55 -10.41 1.89
CA THR A 25 -2.76 -10.17 0.46
C THR A 25 -1.47 -9.87 -0.29
N VAL A 26 -0.33 -9.81 0.40
CA VAL A 26 0.99 -9.44 -0.14
C VAL A 26 1.40 -10.35 -1.31
N GLY A 27 0.96 -11.61 -1.31
CA GLY A 27 1.20 -12.56 -2.41
C GLY A 27 0.75 -12.06 -3.80
N HIS A 28 -0.25 -11.17 -3.88
CA HIS A 28 -0.69 -10.59 -5.15
C HIS A 28 0.30 -9.61 -5.78
N PHE A 29 1.32 -9.18 -5.03
CA PHE A 29 2.36 -8.26 -5.49
C PHE A 29 3.65 -8.95 -5.90
N VAL A 30 3.74 -10.28 -5.72
CA VAL A 30 4.91 -11.07 -6.13
C VAL A 30 5.00 -11.14 -7.66
N THR A 31 6.19 -10.85 -8.20
CA THR A 31 6.47 -10.89 -9.64
C THR A 31 7.79 -11.57 -9.94
N THR A 32 8.04 -11.83 -11.23
CA THR A 32 9.33 -12.28 -11.75
C THR A 32 9.84 -11.27 -12.78
N PRO A 33 10.97 -10.57 -12.54
CA PRO A 33 11.80 -10.60 -11.33
C PRO A 33 11.09 -10.02 -10.09
N PRO A 34 11.53 -10.37 -8.86
CA PRO A 34 10.95 -9.84 -7.63
C PRO A 34 11.21 -8.33 -7.49
N LEU A 35 10.25 -7.63 -6.88
CA LEU A 35 10.29 -6.17 -6.72
C LEU A 35 10.96 -5.77 -5.39
N PRO A 36 11.65 -4.61 -5.34
CA PRO A 36 12.00 -3.96 -4.09
C PRO A 36 10.77 -3.71 -3.22
N TRP A 37 10.84 -4.10 -1.96
CA TRP A 37 9.73 -4.09 -1.01
C TRP A 37 10.16 -3.52 0.32
N THR A 38 9.34 -2.60 0.84
CA THR A 38 9.57 -1.91 2.09
C THR A 38 8.32 -1.97 2.95
N ARG A 39 8.39 -2.70 4.07
CA ARG A 39 7.33 -2.67 5.09
C ARG A 39 7.49 -1.45 6.00
N LEU A 40 6.36 -0.81 6.27
CA LEU A 40 6.25 0.34 7.16
C LEU A 40 5.43 -0.04 8.37
N THR A 41 5.97 0.22 9.55
CA THR A 41 5.33 -0.10 10.84
C THR A 41 5.16 1.15 11.66
N GLU A 42 4.12 1.18 12.49
CA GLU A 42 3.92 2.28 13.43
C GLU A 42 4.93 2.16 14.58
N ARG A 43 5.63 3.26 14.87
CA ARG A 43 6.41 3.40 16.10
C ARG A 43 6.23 4.80 16.67
N ASN A 44 5.67 4.89 17.87
CA ASN A 44 5.50 6.14 18.62
C ASN A 44 4.71 7.20 17.82
N GLY A 45 3.62 6.80 17.15
CA GLY A 45 2.76 7.73 16.41
C GLY A 45 3.23 8.07 15.00
N ILE A 46 4.32 7.45 14.50
CA ILE A 46 4.94 7.74 13.21
C ILE A 46 5.22 6.42 12.47
N TYR A 47 4.90 6.38 11.18
CA TYR A 47 5.26 5.25 10.32
C TYR A 47 6.73 5.30 9.90
N GLN A 48 7.41 4.17 10.08
CA GLN A 48 8.84 4.03 9.83
C GLN A 48 9.12 2.73 9.08
N VAL A 49 10.20 2.73 8.29
CA VAL A 49 10.72 1.51 7.66
C VAL A 49 11.06 0.50 8.75
N ALA A 50 10.50 -0.70 8.64
CA ALA A 50 10.78 -1.81 9.55
C ALA A 50 12.24 -2.28 9.41
N GLU A 51 12.75 -2.91 10.46
CA GLU A 51 14.09 -3.50 10.43
C GLU A 51 14.17 -4.61 9.37
N GLY A 52 15.28 -4.66 8.64
CA GLY A 52 15.50 -5.64 7.56
C GLY A 52 14.94 -5.24 6.19
N TYR A 53 14.39 -4.04 6.03
CA TYR A 53 13.90 -3.50 4.75
C TYR A 53 14.76 -2.34 4.22
N PRO A 54 14.81 -2.10 2.89
CA PRO A 54 14.10 -2.83 1.84
C PRO A 54 14.63 -4.25 1.61
N SER A 55 13.75 -5.14 1.15
CA SER A 55 14.07 -6.52 0.72
C SER A 55 13.49 -6.78 -0.68
N LEU A 56 13.64 -8.00 -1.20
CA LEU A 56 12.99 -8.43 -2.44
C LEU A 56 11.70 -9.19 -2.12
N LEU A 57 10.62 -8.83 -2.80
CA LEU A 57 9.33 -9.50 -2.61
C LEU A 57 9.28 -10.82 -3.39
N THR A 58 9.84 -11.86 -2.80
CA THR A 58 9.68 -13.25 -3.28
C THR A 58 8.41 -13.88 -2.70
N THR A 59 8.05 -15.05 -3.20
CA THR A 59 6.96 -15.86 -2.63
C THR A 59 7.20 -16.18 -1.14
N GLU A 60 8.45 -16.48 -0.78
CA GLU A 60 8.85 -16.77 0.61
C GLU A 60 8.73 -15.52 1.48
N GLN A 61 9.19 -14.37 0.99
CA GLN A 61 9.03 -13.09 1.69
C GLN A 61 7.54 -12.77 1.88
N ALA A 62 6.71 -12.93 0.85
CA ALA A 62 5.27 -12.70 0.96
C ALA A 62 4.62 -13.60 2.03
N LYS A 63 4.97 -14.89 2.08
CA LYS A 63 4.50 -15.81 3.13
C LYS A 63 4.98 -15.41 4.53
N PHE A 64 6.19 -14.87 4.64
CA PHE A 64 6.71 -14.33 5.89
C PHE A 64 5.91 -13.10 6.32
N GLU A 65 5.54 -12.19 5.40
CA GLU A 65 4.71 -11.02 5.72
C GLU A 65 3.33 -11.38 6.27
N MET A 66 2.74 -12.50 5.86
CA MET A 66 1.43 -12.93 6.38
C MET A 66 1.45 -13.24 7.89
N ARG A 67 2.64 -13.47 8.46
CA ARG A 67 2.85 -13.82 9.87
C ARG A 67 3.25 -12.61 10.72
N ASN A 68 3.35 -11.46 10.08
CA ASN A 68 3.95 -10.25 10.59
C ASN A 68 2.82 -9.31 11.04
N TRP A 69 2.17 -9.68 12.14
CA TRP A 69 0.98 -8.97 12.65
C TRP A 69 1.36 -7.66 13.31
N ASP A 70 1.17 -6.58 12.55
CA ASP A 70 1.41 -5.22 13.03
C ASP A 70 0.38 -4.80 14.07
N GLU A 71 0.83 -4.05 15.07
CA GLU A 71 -0.07 -3.14 15.78
C GLU A 71 -0.47 -2.03 14.80
N VAL A 72 -1.75 -2.00 14.41
CA VAL A 72 -2.24 -1.06 13.41
C VAL A 72 -2.95 0.11 14.08
N SER A 73 -2.40 1.30 13.90
CA SER A 73 -3.04 2.55 14.33
C SER A 73 -3.75 3.22 13.16
N LEU A 74 -5.06 3.02 13.03
CA LEU A 74 -5.86 3.68 11.99
C LEU A 74 -5.68 5.21 12.01
N GLN A 75 -5.62 5.82 13.19
CA GLN A 75 -5.36 7.26 13.34
C GLN A 75 -3.94 7.65 12.90
N GLY A 76 -2.96 6.77 13.16
CA GLY A 76 -1.60 6.91 12.64
C GLY A 76 -1.58 6.92 11.12
N ILE A 77 -2.23 5.93 10.48
CA ILE A 77 -2.33 5.86 9.01
C ILE A 77 -3.00 7.12 8.47
N MET A 78 -4.14 7.54 9.04
CA MET A 78 -4.84 8.74 8.60
C MET A 78 -4.02 10.02 8.75
N ARG A 79 -3.15 10.11 9.76
CA ARG A 79 -2.20 11.23 9.91
C ARG A 79 -1.15 11.17 8.80
N THR A 80 -0.53 10.01 8.64
CA THR A 80 0.49 9.77 7.61
C THR A 80 -0.02 10.07 6.20
N LEU A 81 -1.24 9.65 5.85
CA LEU A 81 -1.84 9.93 4.53
C LEU A 81 -2.00 11.43 4.26
N ARG A 82 -2.34 12.24 5.27
CA ARG A 82 -2.51 13.69 5.12
C ARG A 82 -1.21 14.44 4.90
N GLU A 83 -0.09 13.84 5.27
CA GLU A 83 1.25 14.40 5.14
C GLU A 83 1.96 13.94 3.86
N LEU A 84 1.31 13.10 3.04
CA LEU A 84 1.85 12.69 1.75
C LEU A 84 1.88 13.88 0.78
N ASP A 85 2.99 13.98 0.07
CA ASP A 85 3.25 14.94 -0.97
C ASP A 85 3.56 14.20 -2.29
N ASP A 86 4.17 14.89 -3.25
CA ASP A 86 4.53 14.33 -4.55
C ASP A 86 5.72 13.35 -4.50
N SER A 87 6.19 12.96 -3.30
CA SER A 87 7.22 11.89 -3.13
C SER A 87 6.68 10.47 -3.36
N VAL A 88 5.35 10.30 -3.48
CA VAL A 88 4.71 9.06 -3.88
C VAL A 88 4.16 9.18 -5.29
N ASP A 89 4.50 8.24 -6.16
CA ASP A 89 4.04 8.25 -7.55
C ASP A 89 2.65 7.62 -7.71
N TYR A 90 2.33 6.63 -6.87
CA TYR A 90 1.02 5.97 -6.90
C TYR A 90 0.61 5.41 -5.54
N VAL A 91 -0.68 5.51 -5.21
CA VAL A 91 -1.25 5.00 -3.97
C VAL A 91 -2.32 3.96 -4.25
N LEU A 92 -2.17 2.75 -3.70
CA LEU A 92 -3.20 1.73 -3.73
C LEU A 92 -3.88 1.63 -2.38
N ILE A 93 -5.22 1.76 -2.38
CA ILE A 93 -6.05 1.58 -1.20
C ILE A 93 -6.80 0.25 -1.31
N GLY A 94 -6.45 -0.71 -0.46
CA GLY A 94 -7.11 -1.99 -0.32
C GLY A 94 -8.45 -1.86 0.39
N ASN A 95 -9.51 -2.35 -0.25
CA ASN A 95 -10.81 -2.47 0.40
C ASN A 95 -10.94 -3.83 1.09
N ASN A 96 -10.39 -3.95 2.30
CA ASN A 96 -10.63 -5.09 3.19
C ASN A 96 -11.46 -4.67 4.39
N ALA A 97 -12.41 -5.53 4.77
CA ALA A 97 -13.20 -5.38 6.00
C ALA A 97 -13.79 -3.96 6.22
N GLY A 98 -14.14 -3.26 5.13
CA GLY A 98 -14.72 -1.91 5.18
C GLY A 98 -13.75 -0.77 5.54
N GLN A 99 -12.45 -1.04 5.69
CA GLN A 99 -11.48 -0.01 6.11
C GLN A 99 -10.93 0.85 4.95
N GLY A 100 -11.09 0.42 3.70
CA GLY A 100 -10.57 1.14 2.55
C GLY A 100 -11.16 2.54 2.40
N LEU A 101 -12.47 2.70 2.60
CA LEU A 101 -13.15 3.97 2.34
C LEU A 101 -12.75 5.07 3.35
N PRO A 102 -12.70 4.81 4.68
CA PRO A 102 -12.15 5.76 5.64
C PRO A 102 -10.72 6.22 5.32
N LEU A 103 -9.87 5.33 4.81
CA LEU A 103 -8.49 5.66 4.42
C LEU A 103 -8.46 6.50 3.15
N ALA A 104 -9.22 6.11 2.13
CA ALA A 104 -9.32 6.84 0.86
C ALA A 104 -9.77 8.30 1.05
N GLN A 105 -10.68 8.56 2.00
CA GLN A 105 -11.14 9.92 2.34
C GLN A 105 -10.04 10.82 2.93
N ARG A 106 -8.91 10.26 3.39
CA ARG A 106 -7.80 11.01 3.99
C ARG A 106 -6.68 11.32 3.01
N LEU A 107 -6.70 10.73 1.82
CA LEU A 107 -5.70 10.99 0.82
C LEU A 107 -5.86 12.44 0.29
N PRO A 108 -4.76 13.19 0.08
CA PRO A 108 -4.80 14.50 -0.55
C PRO A 108 -5.48 14.49 -1.91
N GLN A 109 -6.31 15.50 -2.19
CA GLN A 109 -7.13 15.57 -3.41
C GLN A 109 -6.30 15.59 -4.71
N ASN A 110 -5.07 16.15 -4.68
CA ASN A 110 -4.15 16.14 -5.81
C ASN A 110 -3.68 14.72 -6.18
N LEU A 111 -3.69 13.77 -5.25
CA LEU A 111 -3.29 12.38 -5.50
C LEU A 111 -4.46 11.52 -5.97
N ILE A 112 -5.68 11.76 -5.49
CA ILE A 112 -6.83 10.88 -5.71
C ILE A 112 -7.16 10.63 -7.19
N GLY A 113 -7.16 11.68 -8.02
CA GLY A 113 -7.68 11.59 -9.39
C GLY A 113 -6.84 10.75 -10.34
N SER A 114 -5.51 10.87 -10.27
CA SER A 114 -4.57 10.28 -11.23
C SER A 114 -3.45 9.46 -10.60
N HIS A 115 -3.20 9.62 -9.30
CA HIS A 115 -2.10 8.97 -8.58
C HIS A 115 -2.62 7.99 -7.52
N ALA A 116 -3.88 7.57 -7.62
CA ALA A 116 -4.44 6.60 -6.69
C ALA A 116 -5.45 5.66 -7.35
N ALA A 117 -5.54 4.45 -6.80
CA ALA A 117 -6.57 3.48 -7.16
C ALA A 117 -7.06 2.70 -5.94
N VAL A 118 -8.28 2.20 -6.05
CA VAL A 118 -8.85 1.26 -5.08
C VAL A 118 -8.65 -0.17 -5.58
N ILE A 119 -8.07 -1.02 -4.74
CA ILE A 119 -7.91 -2.44 -5.04
C ILE A 119 -8.85 -3.27 -4.17
N TYR A 120 -9.41 -4.33 -4.75
CA TYR A 120 -10.40 -5.18 -4.07
C TYR A 120 -10.21 -6.66 -4.42
N GLY A 121 -10.81 -7.54 -3.62
CA GLY A 121 -10.85 -8.98 -3.90
C GLY A 121 -11.78 -9.30 -5.07
N GLU A 122 -12.91 -9.96 -4.79
CA GLU A 122 -13.87 -10.33 -5.83
C GLU A 122 -14.82 -9.20 -6.23
N SER A 123 -15.19 -8.34 -5.28
CA SER A 123 -16.15 -7.25 -5.50
C SER A 123 -15.81 -5.99 -4.70
N LEU A 124 -16.37 -4.86 -5.15
CA LEU A 124 -16.27 -3.54 -4.51
C LEU A 124 -17.66 -2.90 -4.45
N PRO A 125 -18.51 -3.28 -3.49
CA PRO A 125 -19.87 -2.71 -3.36
C PRO A 125 -19.87 -1.19 -3.22
N GLU A 126 -18.85 -0.62 -2.57
CA GLU A 126 -18.73 0.81 -2.28
C GLU A 126 -18.14 1.65 -3.42
N ILE A 127 -17.99 1.10 -4.64
CA ILE A 127 -17.33 1.79 -5.78
C ILE A 127 -17.87 3.21 -6.01
N LYS A 128 -19.19 3.41 -5.90
CA LYS A 128 -19.84 4.72 -6.06
C LYS A 128 -19.41 5.73 -4.99
N GLU A 129 -19.10 5.27 -3.78
CA GLU A 129 -18.62 6.15 -2.71
C GLU A 129 -17.19 6.61 -2.98
N TYR A 130 -16.34 5.74 -3.53
CA TYR A 130 -15.00 6.12 -3.98
C TYR A 130 -15.04 7.10 -5.16
N GLU A 131 -15.94 6.89 -6.13
CA GLU A 131 -16.11 7.79 -7.27
C GLU A 131 -16.56 9.20 -6.86
N LYS A 132 -17.47 9.30 -5.87
CA LYS A 132 -17.94 10.57 -5.30
C LYS A 132 -16.81 11.41 -4.69
N ILE A 133 -15.84 10.77 -4.06
CA ILE A 133 -14.69 11.46 -3.44
C ILE A 133 -13.52 11.67 -4.41
N GLY A 134 -13.67 11.28 -5.68
CA GLY A 134 -12.77 11.65 -6.77
C GLY A 134 -11.97 10.51 -7.39
N TYR A 135 -12.03 9.28 -6.85
CA TYR A 135 -11.29 8.16 -7.44
C TYR A 135 -11.84 7.86 -8.83
N ARG A 136 -10.92 7.55 -9.76
CA ARG A 136 -11.24 7.21 -11.16
C ARG A 136 -10.79 5.82 -11.55
N THR A 137 -9.99 5.19 -10.71
CA THR A 137 -9.40 3.89 -10.99
C THR A 137 -9.71 2.93 -9.85
N SER A 138 -10.30 1.78 -10.20
CA SER A 138 -10.47 0.66 -9.30
C SER A 138 -10.31 -0.65 -10.05
N PHE A 139 -9.64 -1.62 -9.46
CA PHE A 139 -9.42 -2.92 -10.10
C PHE A 139 -9.16 -4.04 -9.10
N ARG A 140 -9.23 -5.29 -9.58
CA ARG A 140 -8.96 -6.47 -8.75
C ARG A 140 -7.52 -6.46 -8.26
N ARG A 141 -7.30 -6.87 -7.01
CA ARG A 141 -5.98 -6.95 -6.39
C ARG A 141 -4.99 -7.81 -7.16
N SER A 142 -5.46 -8.88 -7.80
CA SER A 142 -4.66 -9.73 -8.68
C SER A 142 -4.07 -9.00 -9.90
N GLN A 143 -4.54 -7.79 -10.22
CA GLN A 143 -4.03 -6.95 -11.30
C GLN A 143 -3.10 -5.83 -10.80
N ALA A 144 -2.89 -5.70 -9.50
CA ALA A 144 -2.17 -4.57 -8.92
C ALA A 144 -0.71 -4.52 -9.38
N ALA A 145 0.01 -5.64 -9.28
CA ALA A 145 1.42 -5.70 -9.67
C ALA A 145 1.64 -5.33 -11.14
N SER A 146 0.84 -5.89 -12.06
CA SER A 146 1.00 -5.64 -13.49
C SER A 146 0.70 -4.18 -13.86
N ARG A 147 -0.32 -3.57 -13.24
CA ARG A 147 -0.63 -2.15 -13.46
C ARG A 147 0.44 -1.23 -12.90
N LEU A 148 0.95 -1.48 -11.70
CA LEU A 148 2.05 -0.69 -11.13
C LEU A 148 3.31 -0.79 -12.00
N LEU A 149 3.62 -1.98 -12.52
CA LEU A 149 4.74 -2.19 -13.44
C LEU A 149 4.58 -1.39 -14.73
N GLU A 150 3.37 -1.35 -15.29
CA GLU A 150 3.08 -0.56 -16.48
C GLU A 150 3.26 0.95 -16.23
N LEU A 151 2.75 1.45 -15.09
CA LEU A 151 2.92 2.85 -14.68
C LEU A 151 4.40 3.21 -14.49
N ALA A 152 5.15 2.37 -13.78
CA ALA A 152 6.58 2.56 -13.56
C ALA A 152 7.37 2.55 -14.87
N LYS A 153 7.04 1.62 -15.77
CA LYS A 153 7.61 1.56 -17.12
C LYS A 153 7.35 2.85 -17.92
N ASN A 154 6.11 3.36 -17.88
CA ASN A 154 5.74 4.59 -18.58
C ASN A 154 6.46 5.82 -18.00
N ALA A 155 6.76 5.80 -16.70
CA ALA A 155 7.57 6.82 -16.03
C ALA A 155 9.09 6.65 -16.23
N GLY A 156 9.54 5.57 -16.88
CA GLY A 156 10.96 5.29 -17.11
C GLY A 156 11.76 5.00 -15.83
N ARG A 157 11.11 4.61 -14.74
CA ARG A 157 11.75 4.34 -13.44
C ARG A 157 11.41 2.92 -12.94
N PRO A 158 12.34 2.21 -12.31
CA PRO A 158 12.06 0.91 -11.70
C PRO A 158 11.05 1.05 -10.54
N LEU A 159 10.12 0.11 -10.43
CA LEU A 159 9.09 0.09 -9.39
C LEU A 159 9.68 -0.29 -8.02
N ALA A 160 9.30 0.44 -6.97
CA ALA A 160 9.52 0.08 -5.57
C ALA A 160 8.20 0.11 -4.79
N LEU A 161 7.98 -0.92 -3.98
CA LEU A 161 6.75 -1.09 -3.23
C LEU A 161 6.97 -0.69 -1.76
N PHE A 162 6.09 0.17 -1.26
CA PHE A 162 6.00 0.55 0.15
C PHE A 162 4.68 0.07 0.69
N PHE A 163 4.67 -0.57 1.86
CA PHE A 163 3.48 -1.21 2.39
C PHE A 163 3.18 -0.80 3.82
N ILE A 164 1.93 -0.39 4.05
CA ILE A 164 1.36 -0.18 5.36
C ILE A 164 0.27 -1.22 5.55
N ASN A 165 0.43 -2.07 6.58
CA ASN A 165 -0.66 -2.95 6.98
C ASN A 165 -1.82 -2.13 7.56
N THR A 166 -3.03 -2.46 7.13
CA THR A 166 -4.25 -1.73 7.51
C THR A 166 -5.08 -2.48 8.55
N ILE A 167 -4.92 -3.79 8.68
CA ILE A 167 -5.69 -4.61 9.61
C ILE A 167 -4.77 -5.21 10.66
N GLN A 168 -5.07 -4.98 11.93
CA GLN A 168 -4.39 -5.66 13.02
C GLN A 168 -4.96 -7.08 13.16
N HIS A 169 -4.15 -8.08 12.86
CA HIS A 169 -4.39 -9.43 13.35
C HIS A 169 -3.85 -9.59 14.77
N ASN A 170 -4.56 -10.38 15.55
CA ASN A 170 -4.21 -10.85 16.87
C ASN A 170 -4.73 -12.28 17.02
N GLU A 171 -4.35 -12.95 18.11
CA GLU A 171 -4.74 -14.34 18.36
C GLU A 171 -6.27 -14.57 18.40
N SER A 172 -7.07 -13.51 18.58
CA SER A 172 -8.54 -13.59 18.63
C SER A 172 -9.24 -13.38 17.28
N ASN A 173 -8.56 -12.87 16.27
CA ASN A 173 -9.14 -12.58 14.94
C ASN A 173 -8.31 -13.10 13.75
N TYR A 174 -7.18 -13.77 14.00
CA TYR A 174 -6.47 -14.52 12.97
C TYR A 174 -7.26 -15.78 12.60
N HIS A 175 -7.63 -15.86 11.33
CA HIS A 175 -8.12 -17.10 10.73
C HIS A 175 -7.06 -17.55 9.72
N ASP A 176 -6.45 -18.70 9.97
CA ASP A 176 -5.59 -19.34 8.98
C ASP A 176 -6.46 -19.68 7.75
N PRO A 177 -6.14 -19.16 6.55
CA PRO A 177 -6.94 -19.41 5.35
C PRO A 177 -7.00 -20.89 4.95
#